data_AF-A0A9E0PBM6-F1
#
_entry.id   AF-A0A9E0PBM6-F1
#
_cell.length_a   1.000
_cell.length_b   1.000
_cell.length_c   1.000
_cell.angle_alpha   90.00
_cell.angle_beta   90.00
_cell.angle_gamma   90.00
#
_symmetry.space_group_name_H-M   'P 1'
#
loop_
_entity.id
_entity.type
_entity.pdbx_description
1 polymer ?
#
loop_
_entity_poly.entity_id
_entity_poly.type
_entity_poly.pdbx_seq_one_letter_code
_entity_poly.pdbx_strand_id
1 'polypeptide(L)' 'PVLKHASFGHGINVTLGLPLIRTSVDHGTALDLAGSGRADGGSLHAALALAENLAIRRVAG' A
#
# COMPACT_ATOMS: atom_id res chain seq x y z
N PRO A 1 8.56 6.77 12.15
CA PRO A 1 9.83 6.01 12.29
C PRO A 1 9.63 4.56 12.75
N VAL A 2 8.79 4.31 13.76
CA VAL A 2 8.58 2.96 14.33
C VAL A 2 7.78 2.05 13.38
N LEU A 3 6.71 2.56 12.76
CA LEU A 3 5.83 1.76 11.91
C LEU A 3 6.53 1.20 10.65
N LYS A 4 7.37 2.00 9.97
CA LYS A 4 8.13 1.60 8.78
C LYS A 4 9.14 0.48 9.05
N HIS A 5 9.74 0.49 10.24
CA HIS A 5 10.65 -0.56 10.65
C HIS A 5 9.91 -1.85 11.05
N ALA A 6 8.74 -1.71 11.69
CA ALA A 6 7.92 -2.83 12.15
C ALA A 6 7.14 -3.53 11.01
N SER A 7 6.88 -2.82 9.91
CA SER A 7 6.10 -3.35 8.79
C SER A 7 6.93 -4.12 7.76
N PHE A 8 8.27 -4.19 7.90
CA PHE A 8 9.17 -4.99 7.03
C PHE A 8 8.86 -4.88 5.52
N GLY A 9 8.68 -3.67 5.00
CA GLY A 9 8.36 -3.45 3.58
C GLY A 9 6.90 -3.70 3.18
N HIS A 10 6.03 -4.08 4.12
CA HIS A 10 4.59 -4.33 3.91
C HIS A 10 3.69 -3.24 4.51
N GLY A 11 4.27 -2.07 4.83
CA GLY A 11 3.49 -0.92 5.28
C GLY A 11 2.48 -0.48 4.23
N ILE A 12 1.30 -0.06 4.66
CA ILE A 12 0.24 0.48 3.80
C ILE A 12 -0.20 1.83 4.35
N ASN A 13 -0.28 2.84 3.49
CA ASN A 13 -0.90 4.11 3.80
C ASN A 13 -2.40 4.07 3.44
N VAL A 14 -3.27 4.39 4.39
CA VAL A 14 -4.73 4.47 4.20
C VAL A 14 -5.18 5.90 4.41
N THR A 15 -5.99 6.45 3.50
CA THR A 15 -6.60 7.78 3.69
C THR A 15 -8.05 7.63 4.11
N LEU A 16 -8.36 8.16 5.29
CA LEU A 16 -9.70 8.20 5.85
C LEU A 16 -10.39 9.52 5.50
N GLY A 17 -11.73 9.49 5.40
CA GLY A 17 -12.56 10.68 5.14
C GLY A 17 -12.82 10.99 3.66
N LEU A 18 -12.25 10.24 2.71
CA LEU A 18 -12.58 10.36 1.30
C LEU A 18 -13.87 9.59 0.95
N PRO A 19 -14.63 10.01 -0.09
CA PRO A 19 -15.82 9.28 -0.54
C PRO A 19 -15.49 7.95 -1.26
N LEU A 20 -14.21 7.72 -1.55
CA LEU A 20 -13.68 6.52 -2.20
C LEU A 20 -12.65 5.82 -1.31
N ILE A 21 -12.43 4.53 -1.56
CA ILE A 21 -11.37 3.75 -0.90
C ILE A 21 -10.02 4.17 -1.49
N ARG A 22 -9.08 4.61 -0.63
CA ARG A 22 -7.73 4.98 -1.05
C ARG A 22 -6.68 4.34 -0.14
N THR A 23 -5.94 3.38 -0.71
CA THR A 23 -4.71 2.83 -0.14
C THR A 23 -3.51 3.30 -0.98
N SER A 24 -2.30 3.22 -0.43
CA SER A 24 -1.07 3.60 -1.11
C SER A 24 0.13 2.89 -0.48
N VAL A 25 1.21 2.76 -1.25
CA VAL A 25 2.49 2.24 -0.78
C VAL A 25 3.08 3.09 0.35
N ASP A 26 3.97 2.51 1.15
CA ASP A 26 4.67 3.18 2.26
C ASP A 26 6.12 3.61 1.93
N HIS A 27 6.50 3.50 0.65
CA HIS A 27 7.78 3.98 0.15
C HIS A 27 7.61 5.16 -0.83
N GLY A 28 8.73 5.83 -1.13
CA GLY A 28 8.80 6.88 -2.14
C GLY A 28 9.01 6.31 -3.55
N THR A 29 9.46 7.16 -4.47
CA THR A 29 9.61 6.81 -5.90
C THR A 29 10.77 5.88 -6.22
N ALA A 30 11.80 5.83 -5.38
CA ALA A 30 13.01 4.99 -5.58
C ALA A 30 13.56 5.09 -7.03
N LEU A 31 13.81 6.32 -7.50
CA LEU A 31 14.21 6.59 -8.89
C LEU A 31 15.51 5.87 -9.29
N ASP A 32 16.40 5.62 -8.33
CA ASP A 32 17.61 4.83 -8.47
C ASP A 32 17.35 3.35 -8.79
N LEU A 33 16.17 2.83 -8.44
CA LEU A 33 15.72 1.47 -8.75
C LEU A 33 14.85 1.39 -10.01
N ALA A 34 14.47 2.51 -10.61
CA ALA A 34 13.61 2.53 -11.78
C ALA A 34 14.26 1.79 -12.97
N GLY A 35 13.51 0.84 -13.56
CA GLY A 35 14.00 0.02 -14.68
C GLY A 35 15.05 -1.05 -14.31
N SER A 36 15.46 -1.13 -13.04
CA SER A 36 16.50 -2.08 -12.60
C SER A 36 16.00 -3.51 -12.39
N GLY A 37 14.69 -3.70 -12.26
CA GLY A 37 14.08 -4.99 -11.86
C GLY A 37 14.30 -5.36 -10.39
N ARG A 38 14.87 -4.47 -9.57
CA ARG A 38 15.23 -4.72 -8.16
C ARG A 38 14.27 -4.12 -7.14
N ALA A 39 13.21 -3.46 -7.58
CA ALA A 39 12.22 -2.88 -6.67
C ALA A 39 11.44 -3.99 -5.94
N ASP A 40 11.25 -3.82 -4.63
CA ASP A 40 10.39 -4.70 -3.84
C ASP A 40 8.92 -4.30 -4.02
N GLY A 41 8.09 -5.26 -4.46
CA GLY A 41 6.66 -5.07 -4.67
C GLY A 41 5.80 -5.29 -3.42
N GLY A 42 6.37 -5.70 -2.28
CA GLY A 42 5.62 -6.10 -1.08
C GLY A 42 4.55 -5.09 -0.63
N SER A 43 4.93 -3.83 -0.46
CA SER A 43 4.02 -2.75 -0.05
C SER A 43 2.88 -2.53 -1.05
N LEU A 44 3.15 -2.64 -2.36
CA LEU A 44 2.14 -2.48 -3.40
C LEU A 44 1.11 -3.61 -3.36
N HIS A 45 1.57 -4.87 -3.27
CA HIS A 45 0.67 -6.02 -3.15
C HIS A 45 -0.19 -5.93 -1.90
N ALA A 46 0.40 -5.54 -0.76
CA ALA A 46 -0.34 -5.36 0.49
C ALA A 46 -1.40 -4.25 0.37
N ALA A 47 -1.06 -3.12 -0.25
CA ALA A 47 -1.99 -2.01 -0.47
C ALA A 47 -3.18 -2.39 -1.38
N LEU A 48 -2.94 -3.19 -2.42
CA LEU A 48 -3.99 -3.70 -3.31
C LEU A 48 -4.89 -4.70 -2.60
N ALA A 49 -4.33 -5.67 -1.88
CA ALA A 49 -5.10 -6.66 -1.13
C ALA A 49 -6.02 -6.02 -0.09
N LEU A 50 -5.56 -4.97 0.61
CA LEU A 50 -6.39 -4.24 1.55
C LEU A 50 -7.52 -3.48 0.83
N ALA A 51 -7.23 -2.82 -0.30
CA ALA A 51 -8.24 -2.09 -1.06
C ALA A 51 -9.34 -3.04 -1.59
N GLU A 52 -8.96 -4.19 -2.11
CA GLU A 52 -9.90 -5.24 -2.55
C GLU A 52 -10.77 -5.73 -1.39
N ASN A 53 -10.17 -6.02 -0.23
CA ASN A 53 -10.93 -6.48 0.94
C ASN A 53 -11.96 -5.43 1.40
N LEU A 54 -11.57 -4.15 1.43
CA LEU A 54 -12.47 -3.05 1.79
C LEU A 54 -13.58 -2.87 0.75
N ALA A 55 -13.27 -3.03 -0.55
CA ALA A 55 -14.25 -2.91 -1.62
C ALA A 55 -15.31 -4.01 -1.56
N ILE A 56 -14.89 -5.26 -1.33
CA ILE A 56 -15.81 -6.41 -1.15
C ILE A 56 -16.74 -6.14 0.06
N ARG A 57 -16.19 -5.69 1.19
CA ARG A 57 -17.00 -5.37 2.38
C ARG A 57 -17.99 -4.23 2.15
N ARG A 58 -17.65 -3.25 1.32
CA ARG A 58 -18.52 -2.11 1.00
C ARG A 58 -19.72 -2.50 0.12
N VAL A 59 -19.58 -3.53 -0.72
CA VAL A 59 -20.68 -4.03 -1.56
C VAL A 59 -21.56 -5.03 -0.80
N ALA A 60 -20.98 -5.80 0.12
CA ALA A 60 -21.69 -6.80 0.89
C ALA A 60 -22.55 -6.23 2.05
N GLY A 61 -22.37 -4.95 2.39
CA GLY A 61 -23.19 -4.23 3.37
C GLY A 61 -24.08 -3.20 2.71
#